data_AF-A0A7W0W2D2-F1
#
_entry.id   AF-A0A7W0W2D2-F1
#
_cell.length_a   1.000
_cell.length_b   1.000
_cell.length_c   1.000
_cell.angle_alpha   90.00
_cell.angle_beta   90.00
_cell.angle_gamma   90.00
#
_symmetry.space_group_name_H-M   'P 1'
#
loop_
_entity.id
_entity.type
_entity.pdbx_description
1 polymer ?
#
loop_
_entity_poly.entity_id
_entity_poly.type
_entity_poly.pdbx_seq_one_letter_code
_entity_poly.pdbx_strand_id
1 'polypeptide(L)'
;MQAPRSFSSWRMMVVPPRSGAENMARDTALLERAARTGETVLSVYSWGEPTISFGRHQPAVGRYDRARILAAGMGVVRRPTGGRAILHDREVTYSVTSPMAGAGSLRSAYARINSLLVDALSRLGVTASLAPAASSRAHAPSAIPCFETPSEG
;
A
#
# COMPACT_ATOMS: atom_id res chain seq x y z
N MET A 1 21.41 2.50 32.14
CA MET A 1 20.14 1.86 31.75
C MET A 1 19.41 2.81 30.80
N GLN A 2 19.23 2.42 29.53
CA GLN A 2 18.47 3.21 28.56
C GLN A 2 16.99 2.91 28.77
N ALA A 3 16.17 3.94 28.96
CA ALA A 3 14.72 3.78 29.06
C ALA A 3 14.17 3.06 27.82
N PRO A 4 13.14 2.21 27.95
CA PRO A 4 12.49 1.61 26.79
C PRO A 4 11.98 2.74 25.89
N ARG A 5 12.44 2.76 24.63
CA ARG A 5 12.00 3.75 23.64
C ARG A 5 10.46 3.70 23.60
N SER A 6 9.81 4.79 24.01
CA SER A 6 8.37 4.93 23.91
C SER A 6 7.97 4.69 22.45
N PHE A 7 6.85 4.01 22.21
CA PHE A 7 6.29 3.88 20.87
C PHE A 7 6.29 5.26 20.19
N SER A 8 7.00 5.39 19.06
CA SER A 8 6.95 6.62 18.26
C SER A 8 5.48 6.94 17.99
N SER A 9 5.04 8.15 18.33
CA SER A 9 3.65 8.59 18.14
C SER A 9 3.23 8.38 16.68
N TRP A 10 2.10 7.70 16.47
CA TRP A 10 1.51 7.56 15.13
C TRP A 10 0.83 8.86 14.74
N ARG A 11 1.11 9.34 13.53
CA ARG A 11 0.34 10.42 12.92
C ARG A 11 -0.59 9.85 11.87
N MET A 12 -1.87 10.20 11.95
CA MET A 12 -2.84 9.91 10.90
C MET A 12 -3.04 11.12 10.00
N MET A 13 -3.18 10.87 8.70
CA MET A 13 -3.54 11.87 7.70
C MET A 13 -4.66 11.34 6.83
N VAL A 14 -5.71 12.13 6.65
CA VAL A 14 -6.77 11.87 5.66
C VAL A 14 -6.58 12.89 4.54
N VAL A 15 -6.36 12.41 3.33
CA VAL A 15 -6.00 13.24 2.18
C VAL A 15 -7.15 13.19 1.16
N PRO A 16 -7.61 14.33 0.64
CA PRO A 16 -8.61 14.35 -0.43
C PRO A 16 -8.09 13.62 -1.68
N PRO A 17 -8.97 13.24 -2.62
CA PRO A 17 -8.56 12.62 -3.87
C PRO A 17 -7.48 13.46 -4.59
N ARG A 18 -6.44 12.78 -5.07
CA ARG A 18 -5.31 13.36 -5.82
C ARG A 18 -4.97 12.49 -7.01
N SER A 19 -4.24 13.05 -7.96
CA SER A 19 -3.72 12.28 -9.08
C SER A 19 -2.81 11.16 -8.60
N GLY A 20 -2.66 10.13 -9.43
CA GLY A 20 -1.77 9.03 -9.09
C GLY A 20 -0.33 9.50 -8.82
N ALA A 21 0.15 10.48 -9.57
CA ALA A 21 1.49 11.03 -9.43
C ALA A 21 1.68 11.76 -8.09
N GLU A 22 0.71 12.58 -7.69
CA GLU A 22 0.72 13.27 -6.39
C GLU A 22 0.70 12.28 -5.22
N ASN A 23 -0.11 11.22 -5.32
CA ASN A 23 -0.17 10.16 -4.31
C ASN A 23 1.19 9.46 -4.15
N MET A 24 1.84 9.09 -5.26
CA MET A 24 3.16 8.44 -5.21
C MET A 24 4.28 9.38 -4.73
N ALA A 25 4.23 10.66 -5.11
CA ALA A 25 5.17 11.66 -4.62
C ALA A 25 5.06 11.85 -3.09
N ARG A 26 3.82 11.93 -2.57
CA ARG A 26 3.56 12.00 -1.12
C ARG A 26 4.06 10.76 -0.40
N ASP A 27 3.73 9.57 -0.87
CA ASP A 27 4.14 8.31 -0.22
C ASP A 27 5.69 8.18 -0.19
N THR A 28 6.38 8.62 -1.26
CA THR A 28 7.85 8.65 -1.31
C THR A 28 8.44 9.66 -0.31
N ALA A 29 7.90 10.88 -0.27
CA ALA A 29 8.36 11.91 0.67
C ALA A 29 8.12 11.52 2.14
N LEU A 30 7.01 10.84 2.43
CA LEU A 30 6.73 10.30 3.76
C LEU A 30 7.70 9.17 4.14
N LEU A 31 8.05 8.31 3.18
CA LEU A 31 9.05 7.26 3.39
C LEU A 31 10.42 7.85 3.73
N GLU A 32 10.87 8.85 2.97
CA GLU A 32 12.13 9.57 3.23
C GLU A 32 12.11 10.29 4.60
N ARG A 33 10.98 10.92 4.93
CA ARG A 33 10.77 11.56 6.23
C ARG A 33 10.87 10.55 7.37
N ALA A 34 10.18 9.41 7.27
CA ALA A 34 10.21 8.36 8.28
C ALA A 34 11.64 7.84 8.54
N ALA A 35 12.45 7.71 7.48
CA ALA A 35 13.85 7.32 7.60
C ALA A 35 14.70 8.35 8.36
N ARG A 36 14.40 9.65 8.21
CA ARG A 36 15.15 10.75 8.84
C ARG A 36 14.67 11.08 10.26
N THR A 37 13.37 11.02 10.52
CA THR A 37 12.78 11.50 11.79
C THR A 37 12.35 10.37 12.72
N GLY A 38 12.22 9.14 12.21
CA GLY A 38 11.67 8.01 12.96
C GLY A 38 10.14 8.11 13.18
N GLU A 39 9.46 9.03 12.50
CA GLU A 39 8.00 9.16 12.57
C GLU A 39 7.30 7.99 11.86
N THR A 40 6.18 7.56 12.43
CA THR A 40 5.25 6.61 11.78
C THR A 40 4.00 7.37 11.34
N VAL A 41 3.66 7.26 10.05
CA VAL A 41 2.52 7.95 9.46
C VAL A 41 1.59 6.95 8.77
N LEU A 42 0.30 6.98 9.14
CA LEU A 42 -0.79 6.35 8.40
C LEU A 42 -1.46 7.42 7.52
N SER A 43 -1.41 7.24 6.21
CA SER A 43 -2.17 8.07 5.26
C SER A 43 -3.35 7.28 4.71
N VAL A 44 -4.54 7.86 4.72
CA VAL A 44 -5.75 7.32 4.08
C VAL A 44 -6.17 8.29 2.99
N TYR A 45 -6.37 7.80 1.76
CA TYR A 45 -6.61 8.63 0.59
C TYR A 45 -7.39 7.90 -0.50
N SER A 46 -7.84 8.63 -1.50
CA SER A 46 -8.46 8.10 -2.72
C SER A 46 -7.75 8.65 -3.97
N TRP A 47 -8.12 8.10 -5.12
CA TRP A 47 -7.54 8.48 -6.42
C TRP A 47 -8.49 9.44 -7.14
N GLY A 48 -7.94 10.52 -7.71
CA GLY A 48 -8.69 11.53 -8.45
C GLY A 48 -9.21 11.03 -9.79
N GLU A 49 -8.53 10.04 -10.36
CA GLU A 49 -8.84 9.40 -11.62
C GLU A 49 -8.52 7.90 -11.56
N PRO A 50 -9.22 7.04 -12.32
CA PRO A 50 -8.86 5.64 -12.43
C PRO A 50 -7.39 5.53 -12.82
N THR A 51 -6.60 4.80 -12.04
CA THR A 51 -5.14 4.80 -12.20
C THR A 51 -4.57 3.39 -12.11
N ILE A 52 -3.73 3.02 -13.07
CA ILE A 52 -2.95 1.79 -13.00
C ILE A 52 -1.63 2.10 -12.30
N SER A 53 -1.37 1.41 -11.19
CA SER A 53 -0.09 1.48 -10.49
C SER A 53 0.70 0.17 -10.66
N PHE A 54 1.94 0.29 -11.15
CA PHE A 54 2.86 -0.84 -11.29
C PHE A 54 3.72 -1.01 -10.04
N GLY A 55 4.02 -2.25 -9.65
CA GLY A 55 5.04 -2.50 -8.63
C GLY A 55 6.41 -2.03 -9.10
N ARG A 56 7.28 -1.67 -8.15
CA ARG A 56 8.63 -1.10 -8.37
C ARG A 56 9.40 -1.82 -9.47
N HIS A 57 9.45 -3.15 -9.42
CA HIS A 57 10.22 -3.99 -10.34
C HIS A 57 9.38 -4.69 -11.41
N GLN A 58 8.09 -4.35 -11.54
CA GLN A 58 7.22 -4.99 -12.53
C GLN A 58 7.55 -4.49 -13.95
N PRO A 59 7.83 -5.40 -14.91
CA PRO A 59 8.01 -5.03 -16.31
C PRO A 59 6.71 -4.46 -16.88
N ALA A 60 6.78 -3.25 -17.45
CA ALA A 60 5.64 -2.59 -18.06
C ALA A 60 5.74 -2.49 -19.59
N VAL A 61 6.95 -2.29 -20.11
CA VAL A 61 7.22 -2.15 -21.55
C VAL A 61 6.81 -3.44 -22.27
N GLY A 62 6.04 -3.30 -23.36
CA GLY A 62 5.58 -4.43 -24.18
C GLY A 62 4.50 -5.30 -23.54
N ARG A 63 4.11 -5.05 -22.27
CA ARG A 63 3.04 -5.78 -21.56
C ARG A 63 1.78 -4.96 -21.37
N TYR A 64 1.90 -3.63 -21.43
CA TYR A 64 0.80 -2.70 -21.27
C TYR A 64 0.84 -1.64 -22.37
N ASP A 65 -0.33 -1.34 -22.92
CA ASP A 65 -0.50 -0.30 -23.93
C ASP A 65 -0.75 1.05 -23.23
N ARG A 66 0.32 1.83 -23.06
CA ARG A 66 0.24 3.16 -22.44
C ARG A 66 -0.68 4.10 -23.22
N ALA A 67 -0.69 4.03 -24.55
CA ALA A 67 -1.51 4.92 -25.37
C ALA A 67 -3.00 4.63 -25.14
N ARG A 68 -3.38 3.35 -25.12
CA ARG A 68 -4.76 2.93 -24.82
C ARG A 68 -5.19 3.31 -23.39
N ILE A 69 -4.29 3.19 -22.41
CA ILE A 69 -4.60 3.58 -21.02
C ILE A 69 -4.88 5.09 -20.94
N LEU A 70 -4.02 5.91 -21.54
CA LEU A 70 -4.21 7.37 -21.56
C LEU A 70 -5.46 7.78 -22.36
N ALA A 71 -5.74 7.11 -23.48
CA ALA A 71 -6.95 7.35 -24.28
C ALA A 71 -8.24 7.00 -23.52
N ALA A 72 -8.18 6.08 -22.55
CA ALA A 72 -9.28 5.76 -21.65
C ALA A 72 -9.41 6.75 -20.47
N GLY A 73 -8.62 7.83 -20.44
CA GLY A 73 -8.65 8.84 -19.37
C GLY A 73 -8.03 8.35 -18.05
N MET A 74 -7.20 7.30 -18.09
CA MET A 74 -6.63 6.69 -16.90
C MET A 74 -5.19 7.14 -16.64
N GLY A 75 -4.85 7.30 -15.36
CA GLY A 75 -3.49 7.54 -14.90
C GLY A 75 -2.61 6.30 -14.98
N VAL A 76 -1.29 6.51 -15.06
CA VAL A 76 -0.29 5.43 -14.97
C VAL A 76 0.87 5.86 -14.08
N VAL A 77 1.13 5.08 -13.04
CA VAL A 77 2.24 5.34 -12.10
C VAL A 77 3.01 4.09 -11.72
N ARG A 78 4.18 4.28 -11.10
CA ARG A 78 5.00 3.22 -10.51
C ARG A 78 5.11 3.46 -9.01
N ARG A 79 4.77 2.44 -8.22
CA ARG A 79 4.84 2.50 -6.76
C ARG A 79 6.29 2.32 -6.28
N PRO A 80 6.67 2.93 -5.14
CA PRO A 80 7.97 2.67 -4.50
C PRO A 80 8.06 1.26 -3.91
N THR A 81 6.93 0.56 -3.75
CA THR A 81 6.81 -0.81 -3.22
C THR A 81 6.74 -1.86 -4.31
N GLY A 82 6.93 -3.13 -3.95
CA GLY A 82 6.80 -4.28 -4.86
C GLY A 82 5.34 -4.63 -5.21
N GLY A 83 5.13 -5.88 -5.62
CA GLY A 83 3.82 -6.41 -6.01
C GLY A 83 3.50 -6.26 -7.50
N ARG A 84 2.29 -6.69 -7.89
CA ARG A 84 1.79 -6.62 -9.26
C ARG A 84 0.98 -5.35 -9.49
N ALA A 85 0.51 -5.19 -10.73
CA ALA A 85 -0.27 -4.05 -11.15
C ALA A 85 -1.63 -4.06 -10.46
N ILE A 86 -2.08 -2.87 -10.04
CA ILE A 86 -3.42 -2.65 -9.48
C ILE A 86 -4.09 -1.55 -10.31
N LEU A 87 -5.35 -1.76 -10.66
CA LEU A 87 -6.23 -0.69 -11.11
C LEU A 87 -6.91 -0.10 -9.88
N HIS A 88 -6.65 1.16 -9.61
CA HIS A 88 -7.32 1.91 -8.56
C HIS A 88 -8.51 2.64 -9.15
N ASP A 89 -9.71 2.25 -8.75
CA ASP A 89 -10.95 2.93 -9.11
C ASP A 89 -11.98 2.80 -7.98
N ARG A 90 -12.59 3.92 -7.60
CA ARG A 90 -13.63 4.00 -6.55
C ARG A 90 -13.28 3.26 -5.24
N GLU A 91 -12.06 3.48 -4.75
CA GLU A 91 -11.54 2.82 -3.55
C GLU A 91 -11.09 3.80 -2.45
N VAL A 92 -10.91 3.25 -1.24
CA VAL A 92 -10.16 3.87 -0.16
C VAL A 92 -8.81 3.16 -0.05
N THR A 93 -7.73 3.91 -0.25
CA THR A 93 -6.35 3.44 -0.17
C THR A 93 -5.74 3.88 1.14
N TYR A 94 -4.86 3.04 1.70
CA TYR A 94 -4.03 3.44 2.83
C TYR A 94 -2.55 3.19 2.53
N SER A 95 -1.68 3.94 3.21
CA SER A 95 -0.23 3.76 3.18
C SER A 95 0.34 4.01 4.58
N VAL A 96 1.24 3.12 5.02
CA VAL A 96 1.96 3.27 6.29
C VAL A 96 3.44 3.42 6.01
N THR A 97 4.02 4.54 6.45
CA THR A 97 5.47 4.78 6.38
C THR A 97 6.02 4.83 7.80
N SER A 98 7.04 4.02 8.08
CA SER A 98 7.63 3.90 9.41
C SER A 98 9.11 3.55 9.28
N PRO A 99 9.98 3.97 10.23
CA PRO A 99 11.32 3.39 10.33
C PRO A 99 11.21 1.87 10.55
N MET A 100 12.13 1.12 9.94
CA MET A 100 12.22 -0.33 10.12
C MET A 100 12.92 -0.71 11.43
N ALA A 101 13.77 0.18 11.96
CA ALA A 101 14.41 0.01 13.25
C ALA A 101 13.35 -0.07 14.35
N GLY A 102 13.26 -1.22 15.03
CA GLY A 102 12.28 -1.46 16.10
C GLY A 102 10.90 -1.93 15.63
N ALA A 103 10.63 -2.03 14.32
CA ALA A 103 9.37 -2.54 13.77
C ALA A 103 9.27 -4.08 13.80
N GLY A 104 10.36 -4.77 14.15
CA GLY A 104 10.47 -6.23 14.08
C GLY A 104 10.68 -6.72 12.64
N SER A 105 10.16 -7.91 12.34
CA SER A 105 10.18 -8.44 10.98
C SER A 105 9.13 -7.74 10.10
N LEU A 106 9.36 -7.74 8.77
CA LEU A 106 8.38 -7.22 7.82
C LEU A 106 7.02 -7.92 7.98
N ARG A 107 7.03 -9.25 8.15
CA ARG A 107 5.83 -10.06 8.37
C ARG A 107 5.05 -9.63 9.62
N SER A 108 5.75 -9.43 10.74
CA SER A 108 5.10 -8.98 11.98
C SER A 108 4.53 -7.57 11.87
N ALA A 109 5.20 -6.69 11.11
CA ALA A 109 4.68 -5.34 10.85
C ALA A 109 3.40 -5.41 10.00
N TYR A 110 3.37 -6.22 8.94
CA TYR A 110 2.17 -6.46 8.12
C TYR A 110 1.02 -7.03 8.95
N ALA A 111 1.26 -8.09 9.73
CA ALA A 111 0.22 -8.71 10.56
C ALA A 111 -0.38 -7.72 11.57
N ARG A 112 0.45 -6.86 12.18
CA ARG A 112 0.00 -5.81 13.09
C ARG A 112 -0.89 -4.78 12.38
N ILE A 113 -0.48 -4.31 11.19
CA ILE A 113 -1.27 -3.37 10.40
C ILE A 113 -2.61 -4.01 10.00
N ASN A 114 -2.60 -5.25 9.52
CA ASN A 114 -3.83 -5.93 9.10
C ASN A 114 -4.81 -6.14 10.27
N SER A 115 -4.30 -6.47 11.46
CA SER A 115 -5.13 -6.59 12.67
C SER A 115 -5.78 -5.25 13.06
N LEU A 116 -5.04 -4.12 12.94
CA LEU A 116 -5.60 -2.79 13.16
C LEU A 116 -6.70 -2.45 12.14
N LEU A 117 -6.51 -2.83 10.87
CA LEU A 117 -7.52 -2.63 9.82
C LEU A 117 -8.77 -3.47 10.05
N VAL A 118 -8.64 -4.74 10.45
CA VAL A 118 -9.77 -5.61 10.77
C VAL A 118 -10.57 -5.05 11.95
N ASP A 119 -9.90 -4.60 13.03
CA ASP A 119 -10.58 -3.96 14.17
C ASP A 119 -11.31 -2.69 13.73
N ALA A 120 -10.66 -1.83 12.94
CA ALA A 120 -11.27 -0.59 12.44
C ALA A 120 -12.50 -0.86 11.55
N LEU A 121 -12.42 -1.82 10.63
CA LEU A 121 -13.54 -2.23 9.76
C LEU A 121 -14.69 -2.84 10.58
N SER A 122 -14.37 -3.66 11.58
CA SER A 122 -15.37 -4.27 12.46
C SER A 122 -16.16 -3.21 13.24
N ARG A 123 -15.49 -2.16 13.73
CA ARG A 123 -16.14 -1.02 14.40
C ARG A 123 -17.04 -0.20 13.46
N LEU A 124 -16.80 -0.27 12.16
CA LEU A 124 -17.65 0.32 11.12
C LEU A 124 -18.79 -0.63 10.67
N GLY A 125 -18.93 -1.79 11.30
CA GLY A 125 -19.95 -2.79 10.95
C GLY A 125 -19.59 -3.68 9.76
N VAL A 126 -18.33 -3.67 9.32
CA VAL A 126 -17.85 -4.53 8.23
C VAL A 126 -17.24 -5.80 8.82
N THR A 127 -17.80 -6.96 8.46
CA THR A 127 -17.22 -8.27 8.81
C THR A 127 -15.95 -8.49 7.99
N ALA A 128 -14.80 -8.42 8.64
CA ALA A 128 -13.49 -8.66 8.03
C ALA A 128 -12.68 -9.67 8.87
N SER A 129 -11.82 -10.44 8.22
CA SER A 129 -10.90 -11.39 8.87
C SER A 129 -9.57 -11.44 8.12
N LEU A 130 -8.49 -11.76 8.83
CA LEU A 130 -7.18 -12.01 8.21
C LEU A 130 -7.26 -13.26 7.33
N ALA A 131 -6.58 -13.24 6.19
CA ALA A 131 -6.52 -14.40 5.32
C ALA A 131 -5.64 -15.49 5.98
N PRO A 132 -6.06 -16.77 5.94
CA PRO A 132 -5.24 -17.86 6.47
C PRO A 132 -3.92 -17.97 5.70
N ALA A 133 -2.91 -18.58 6.33
CA ALA A 133 -1.66 -18.91 5.65
C ALA A 133 -1.95 -19.75 4.40
N ALA A 134 -1.58 -19.22 3.23
CA ALA A 134 -1.82 -19.90 1.97
C ALA A 134 -1.02 -21.21 1.94
N SER A 135 -1.69 -22.34 1.70
CA SER A 135 -1.06 -23.65 1.48
C SER A 135 -0.52 -23.83 0.04
N SER A 136 -0.75 -22.86 -0.85
CA SER A 136 -0.42 -22.98 -2.28
C SER A 136 0.73 -22.07 -2.70
N ARG A 137 1.69 -22.66 -3.42
CA ARG A 137 2.85 -21.99 -4.05
C ARG A 137 2.42 -20.72 -4.80
N ALA A 138 3.26 -19.68 -4.70
CA ALA A 138 3.16 -18.48 -5.52
C ALA A 138 2.94 -18.85 -6.98
N HIS A 139 1.83 -18.39 -7.57
CA HIS A 139 1.57 -18.55 -8.99
C HIS A 139 2.70 -17.87 -9.78
N ALA A 140 3.12 -18.50 -10.89
CA ALA A 140 4.10 -17.93 -11.81
C ALA A 140 3.68 -16.50 -12.22
N PRO A 141 4.64 -15.59 -12.53
CA PRO A 141 4.34 -14.20 -12.86
C PRO A 141 3.47 -14.09 -14.12
N SER A 142 2.16 -14.13 -13.94
CA SER A 142 1.14 -13.95 -14.97
C SER A 142 0.64 -12.51 -14.98
N ALA A 143 -0.09 -12.14 -16.03
CA ALA A 143 -0.76 -10.85 -16.18
C ALA A 143 -1.96 -10.65 -15.22
N ILE A 144 -2.17 -11.59 -14.30
CA ILE A 144 -3.25 -11.55 -13.30
C ILE A 144 -3.12 -10.28 -12.43
N PRO A 145 -4.21 -9.50 -12.26
CA PRO A 145 -4.25 -8.35 -11.37
C PRO A 145 -3.85 -8.69 -9.93
N CYS A 146 -3.27 -7.74 -9.21
CA CYS A 146 -3.13 -7.88 -7.75
C CYS A 146 -4.53 -8.02 -7.11
N PHE A 147 -4.62 -8.83 -6.05
CA PHE A 147 -5.84 -9.20 -5.29
C PHE A 147 -6.77 -10.27 -5.87
N GLU A 148 -6.45 -10.92 -7.00
CA GLU A 148 -7.19 -12.14 -7.39
C GLU A 148 -7.01 -13.28 -6.36
N THR A 149 -5.93 -13.24 -5.58
CA THR A 149 -5.72 -14.13 -4.42
C THR A 149 -5.20 -13.29 -3.26
N PRO A 150 -5.80 -13.39 -2.06
CA PRO A 150 -5.30 -12.70 -0.88
C PRO A 150 -3.91 -13.24 -0.53
N SER A 151 -3.03 -12.35 -0.06
CA SER A 151 -1.78 -12.76 0.58
C SER A 151 -2.08 -13.22 2.01
N GLU A 152 -1.23 -14.08 2.58
CA GLU A 152 -1.36 -14.49 3.98
C GLU A 152 -1.32 -13.28 4.91
N GLY A 153 -2.24 -13.28 5.88
CA GLY A 153 -2.33 -12.27 6.94
C GLY A 153 -3.22 -11.10 6.59
#